data_AF-A0A7C6VBC3-F1
#
_entry.id   AF-A0A7C6VBC3-F1
#
_cell.length_a   1.000
_cell.length_b   1.000
_cell.length_c   1.000
_cell.angle_alpha   90.00
_cell.angle_beta   90.00
_cell.angle_gamma   90.00
#
_symmetry.space_group_name_H-M   'P 1'
#
loop_
_entity.id
_entity.type
_entity.pdbx_description
1 polymer ?
#
loop_
_entity_poly.entity_id
_entity_poly.type
_entity_poly.pdbx_seq_one_letter_code
_entity_poly.pdbx_strand_id
1 'polypeptide(L)'
;MSARTKARKRAVDLLYSSDVLDRPLADVLAAEAARALEEPSRRVSWEYARTIVSGYQEHADVIDEMISSYSRNWSLVRMPAVDRAILRVAVWEILFNPEVPRQVAIAEAVGLAGELSTDESGAFVNGLLASIAASA
;
A
#
# COMPACT_ATOMS: atom_id res chain seq x y z
N MET A 1 -1.23 8.57 15.73
CA MET A 1 -0.88 7.67 14.60
C MET A 1 0.17 6.68 15.08
N SER A 2 -0.11 5.38 15.00
CA SER A 2 0.83 4.34 15.47
C SER A 2 2.09 4.27 14.60
N ALA A 3 3.15 3.60 15.08
CA ALA A 3 4.35 3.36 14.27
C ALA A 3 4.03 2.61 12.97
N ARG A 4 3.11 1.64 13.00
CA ARG A 4 2.64 0.89 11.82
C ARG A 4 1.85 1.77 10.85
N THR A 5 0.98 2.66 11.35
CA THR A 5 0.23 3.57 10.48
C THR A 5 1.17 4.55 9.75
N LYS A 6 2.19 5.07 10.45
CA LYS A 6 3.24 5.89 9.80
C LYS A 6 4.02 5.12 8.74
N ALA A 7 4.34 3.86 9.03
CA ALA A 7 5.02 2.98 8.07
C ALA A 7 4.16 2.69 6.83
N ARG A 8 2.85 2.43 6.99
CA ARG A 8 1.93 2.25 5.85
C ARG A 8 1.86 3.50 4.99
N LYS A 9 1.70 4.68 5.61
CA LYS A 9 1.73 5.96 4.89
C LYS A 9 3.03 6.12 4.11
N ARG A 10 4.17 5.76 4.70
CA ARG A 10 5.46 5.79 4.01
C ARG A 10 5.53 4.82 2.84
N ALA A 11 5.02 3.59 3.00
CA ALA A 11 4.94 2.63 1.90
C ALA A 11 4.06 3.13 0.75
N VAL A 12 2.92 3.75 1.07
CA VAL A 12 2.04 4.41 0.09
C VAL A 12 2.79 5.51 -0.66
N ASP A 13 3.50 6.40 0.04
CA ASP A 13 4.29 7.47 -0.59
C ASP A 13 5.32 6.91 -1.59
N LEU A 14 5.99 5.81 -1.23
CA LEU A 14 7.02 5.19 -2.07
C LEU A 14 6.42 4.56 -3.33
N LEU A 15 5.36 3.76 -3.19
CA LEU A 15 4.65 3.16 -4.33
C LEU A 15 4.04 4.24 -5.24
N TYR A 16 3.41 5.25 -4.66
CA TYR A 16 2.88 6.39 -5.39
C TYR A 16 3.97 7.13 -6.18
N SER A 17 5.12 7.40 -5.54
CA SER A 17 6.23 8.10 -6.19
C SER A 17 6.83 7.28 -7.33
N SER A 18 6.92 5.96 -7.19
CA SER A 18 7.39 5.05 -8.25
C SER A 18 6.46 5.12 -9.46
N ASP A 19 5.14 5.05 -9.23
CA ASP A 19 4.12 5.14 -10.28
C ASP A 19 4.13 6.50 -11.00
N VAL A 20 4.18 7.62 -10.25
CA VAL A 20 4.04 8.96 -10.82
C VAL A 20 5.32 9.44 -11.51
N LEU A 21 6.48 9.05 -10.99
CA LEU A 21 7.77 9.43 -11.57
C LEU A 21 8.26 8.45 -12.63
N ASP A 22 7.52 7.37 -12.88
CA ASP A 22 7.91 6.25 -13.74
C ASP A 22 9.33 5.75 -13.41
N ARG A 23 9.59 5.59 -12.11
CA ARG A 23 10.89 5.15 -11.58
C ARG A 23 10.80 3.72 -11.07
N PRO A 24 11.83 2.89 -11.32
CA PRO A 24 11.90 1.58 -10.72
C PRO A 24 11.79 1.65 -9.19
N LEU A 25 10.93 0.80 -8.61
CA LEU A 25 10.69 0.79 -7.17
C LEU A 25 11.97 0.53 -6.36
N ALA A 26 12.91 -0.24 -6.93
CA ALA A 26 14.23 -0.46 -6.34
C ALA A 26 15.02 0.84 -6.12
N ASP A 27 14.96 1.76 -7.07
CA ASP A 27 15.66 3.06 -6.99
C ASP A 27 15.03 3.96 -5.93
N VAL A 28 13.69 3.96 -5.86
CA VAL A 28 12.92 4.69 -4.84
C VAL A 28 13.25 4.16 -3.44
N LEU A 29 13.29 2.84 -3.27
CA LEU A 29 13.68 2.19 -2.02
C LEU A 29 15.12 2.51 -1.61
N ALA A 30 16.07 2.48 -2.55
CA ALA A 30 17.47 2.77 -2.27
C ALA A 30 17.67 4.23 -1.82
N ALA A 31 17.02 5.17 -2.51
CA ALA A 31 17.06 6.59 -2.14
C ALA A 31 16.46 6.84 -0.75
N GLU A 32 15.37 6.15 -0.42
CA GLU A 32 14.74 6.28 0.88
C GLU A 32 15.54 5.63 2.01
N ALA A 33 16.17 4.48 1.75
CA ALA A 33 17.07 3.83 2.69
C ALA A 33 18.23 4.75 3.10
N ALA A 34 18.82 5.47 2.13
CA ALA A 34 19.88 6.43 2.39
C ALA A 34 19.41 7.57 3.32
N ARG A 35 18.22 8.12 3.07
CA ARG A 35 17.62 9.18 3.92
C ARG A 35 17.31 8.69 5.34
N ALA A 36 16.81 7.46 5.47
CA ALA A 36 16.47 6.90 6.77
C ALA A 36 17.69 6.69 7.69
N LEU A 37 18.89 6.50 7.13
CA LEU A 37 20.14 6.42 7.90
C LEU A 37 20.52 7.76 8.55
N GLU A 38 20.13 8.88 7.94
CA GLU A 38 20.42 10.23 8.43
C GLU A 38 19.43 10.67 9.54
N GLU A 39 18.26 10.01 9.67
CA GLU A 39 17.20 10.37 10.62
C GLU A 39 16.76 9.19 11.51
N PRO A 40 17.42 8.97 12.68
CA PRO A 40 17.16 7.81 13.54
C PRO A 40 15.70 7.69 14.04
N SER A 41 15.01 8.82 14.19
CA SER A 41 13.60 8.86 14.63
C SER A 41 12.63 8.23 13.63
N ARG A 42 13.05 8.07 12.36
CA ARG A 42 12.25 7.45 11.30
C ARG A 42 12.51 5.96 11.12
N ARG A 43 13.51 5.41 11.81
CA ARG A 43 14.01 4.04 11.59
C ARG A 43 12.94 2.97 11.77
N VAL A 44 12.14 3.05 12.84
CA VAL A 44 11.07 2.06 13.12
C VAL A 44 9.96 2.11 12.06
N SER A 45 9.55 3.30 11.63
CA SER A 45 8.56 3.43 10.55
C SER A 45 9.13 3.01 9.19
N TRP A 46 10.43 3.18 9.00
CA TRP A 46 11.11 2.78 7.77
C TRP A 46 11.22 1.26 7.64
N GLU A 47 11.56 0.54 8.71
CA GLU A 47 11.73 -0.92 8.65
C GLU A 47 10.45 -1.62 8.18
N TYR A 48 9.29 -1.28 8.76
CA TYR A 48 8.05 -1.89 8.32
C TYR A 48 7.59 -1.41 6.93
N ALA A 49 7.84 -0.14 6.59
CA ALA A 49 7.56 0.36 5.24
C ALA A 49 8.37 -0.40 4.18
N ARG A 50 9.66 -0.64 4.46
CA ARG A 50 10.53 -1.44 3.60
C ARG A 50 10.00 -2.86 3.44
N THR A 51 9.58 -3.51 4.53
CA THR A 51 8.99 -4.86 4.46
C THR A 51 7.78 -4.89 3.53
N ILE A 52 6.86 -3.93 3.67
CA ILE A 52 5.67 -3.82 2.80
C ILE A 52 6.10 -3.67 1.33
N VAL A 53 6.97 -2.72 1.03
CA VAL A 53 7.30 -2.36 -0.36
C VAL A 53 8.14 -3.46 -1.03
N SER A 54 9.07 -4.08 -0.31
CA SER A 54 9.83 -5.24 -0.83
C SER A 54 8.91 -6.44 -1.05
N GLY A 55 8.01 -6.73 -0.11
CA GLY A 55 7.05 -7.82 -0.27
C GLY A 55 6.03 -7.57 -1.39
N TYR A 56 5.63 -6.32 -1.61
CA TYR A 56 4.87 -5.95 -2.81
C TYR A 56 5.70 -6.20 -4.07
N GLN A 57 6.97 -5.79 -4.11
CA GLN A 57 7.83 -5.98 -5.28
C GLN A 57 7.98 -7.47 -5.66
N GLU A 58 8.05 -8.35 -4.66
CA GLU A 58 8.14 -9.80 -4.85
C GLU A 58 6.84 -10.45 -5.36
N HIS A 59 5.69 -9.82 -5.10
CA HIS A 59 4.36 -10.36 -5.40
C HIS A 59 3.52 -9.43 -6.29
N ALA A 60 4.15 -8.48 -6.99
CA ALA A 60 3.48 -7.38 -7.65
C ALA A 60 2.42 -7.88 -8.66
N ASP A 61 2.78 -8.87 -9.47
CA ASP A 61 1.88 -9.45 -10.47
C ASP A 61 0.61 -10.03 -9.84
N VAL A 62 0.76 -10.82 -8.76
CA VAL A 62 -0.37 -11.44 -8.04
C VAL A 62 -1.23 -10.37 -7.38
N ILE A 63 -0.61 -9.36 -6.76
CA ILE A 63 -1.32 -8.29 -6.07
C ILE A 63 -2.12 -7.44 -7.07
N ASP A 64 -1.50 -7.03 -8.16
CA ASP A 64 -2.15 -6.21 -9.18
C ASP A 64 -3.24 -7.01 -9.94
N GLU A 65 -3.04 -8.31 -10.16
CA GLU A 65 -4.08 -9.20 -10.70
C GLU A 65 -5.28 -9.32 -9.76
N MET A 66 -5.05 -9.49 -8.45
CA MET A 66 -6.11 -9.54 -7.45
C MET A 66 -6.89 -8.23 -7.39
N ILE A 67 -6.21 -7.08 -7.37
CA ILE A 67 -6.90 -5.78 -7.38
C ILE A 67 -7.73 -5.63 -8.66
N SER A 68 -7.16 -5.97 -9.82
CA SER A 68 -7.84 -5.89 -11.11
C SER A 68 -9.09 -6.78 -11.16
N SER A 69 -8.99 -8.02 -10.69
CA SER A 69 -10.08 -9.00 -10.73
C SER A 69 -11.29 -8.57 -9.89
N TYR A 70 -11.06 -7.91 -8.76
CA TYR A 70 -12.12 -7.46 -7.86
C TYR A 70 -12.63 -6.04 -8.15
N SER A 71 -11.98 -5.28 -9.04
CA SER A 71 -12.32 -3.89 -9.35
C SER A 71 -13.55 -3.66 -10.26
N ARG A 72 -14.34 -4.71 -10.57
CA ARG A 72 -15.60 -4.67 -11.35
C ARG A 72 -15.61 -3.63 -12.50
N ASN A 73 -14.82 -3.88 -13.54
CA ASN A 73 -14.66 -3.05 -14.76
C ASN A 73 -13.85 -1.76 -14.62
N TRP A 74 -13.14 -1.53 -13.51
CA TRP A 74 -12.23 -0.39 -13.37
C TRP A 74 -10.78 -0.82 -13.60
N SER A 75 -10.21 -0.51 -14.77
CA SER A 75 -8.78 -0.73 -15.00
C SER A 75 -7.95 -0.03 -13.92
N LEU A 76 -6.96 -0.74 -13.36
CA LEU A 76 -5.97 -0.22 -12.40
C LEU A 76 -5.40 1.15 -12.80
N VAL A 77 -5.20 1.37 -14.10
CA VAL A 77 -4.62 2.59 -14.67
C VAL A 77 -5.55 3.80 -14.52
N ARG A 78 -6.86 3.56 -14.43
CA ARG A 78 -7.87 4.62 -14.25
C ARG A 78 -8.15 4.94 -12.78
N MET A 79 -7.59 4.18 -11.84
CA MET A 79 -7.69 4.51 -10.42
C MET A 79 -6.76 5.69 -10.10
N PRO A 80 -7.15 6.58 -9.18
CA PRO A 80 -6.22 7.54 -8.60
C PRO A 80 -4.94 6.82 -8.15
N ALA A 81 -3.77 7.36 -8.49
CA ALA A 81 -2.50 6.70 -8.19
C ALA A 81 -2.32 6.45 -6.68
N VAL A 82 -2.88 7.34 -5.84
CA VAL A 82 -2.90 7.18 -4.39
C VAL A 82 -3.75 5.99 -3.94
N ASP A 83 -4.95 5.81 -4.51
CA ASP A 83 -5.84 4.68 -4.18
C ASP A 83 -5.19 3.36 -4.58
N ARG A 84 -4.57 3.31 -5.77
CA ARG A 84 -3.82 2.13 -6.22
C ARG A 84 -2.66 1.80 -5.28
N ALA A 85 -1.88 2.80 -4.84
CA ALA A 85 -0.81 2.59 -3.88
C ALA A 85 -1.34 2.06 -2.53
N ILE A 86 -2.45 2.61 -2.02
CA ILE A 86 -3.12 2.16 -0.80
C ILE A 86 -3.56 0.69 -0.94
N LEU A 87 -4.20 0.35 -2.05
CA LEU A 87 -4.66 -1.01 -2.33
C LEU A 87 -3.50 -2.00 -2.37
N ARG A 88 -2.40 -1.66 -3.05
CA ARG A 88 -1.19 -2.50 -3.13
C ARG A 88 -0.60 -2.81 -1.76
N VAL A 89 -0.51 -1.80 -0.88
CA VAL A 89 -0.06 -1.99 0.52
C VAL A 89 -1.01 -2.92 1.26
N ALA A 90 -2.31 -2.67 1.19
CA ALA A 90 -3.30 -3.40 1.97
C ALA A 90 -3.46 -4.85 1.51
N VAL A 91 -3.47 -5.10 0.19
CA VAL A 91 -3.54 -6.44 -0.38
C VAL A 91 -2.30 -7.24 -0.04
N TRP A 92 -1.10 -6.62 -0.05
CA TRP A 92 0.09 -7.30 0.43
C TRP A 92 -0.07 -7.75 1.88
N GLU A 93 -0.53 -6.87 2.78
CA GLU A 93 -0.76 -7.25 4.19
C GLU A 93 -1.80 -8.36 4.33
N ILE A 94 -2.90 -8.31 3.58
CA ILE A 94 -4.00 -9.29 3.64
C ILE A 94 -3.54 -10.68 3.21
N LEU A 95 -2.72 -10.77 2.17
CA LEU A 95 -2.35 -12.04 1.54
C LEU A 95 -1.04 -12.62 2.09
N PHE A 96 -0.08 -11.77 2.43
CA PHE A 96 1.30 -12.19 2.69
C PHE A 96 1.81 -11.82 4.09
N ASN A 97 1.04 -11.08 4.90
CA ASN A 97 1.45 -10.76 6.27
C ASN A 97 0.50 -11.37 7.34
N PRO A 98 0.81 -12.58 7.85
CA PRO A 98 -0.03 -13.24 8.86
C PRO A 98 -0.03 -12.53 10.22
N GLU A 99 0.89 -11.60 10.48
CA GLU A 99 0.93 -10.82 11.73
C GLU A 99 -0.08 -9.66 11.77
N VAL A 100 -0.73 -9.37 10.64
CA VAL A 100 -1.72 -8.29 10.53
C VAL A 100 -3.08 -8.92 10.30
N PRO A 101 -4.02 -8.81 11.26
CA PRO A 101 -5.39 -9.24 11.03
C PRO A 101 -5.98 -8.53 9.81
N ARG A 102 -6.62 -9.28 8.91
CA ARG A 102 -7.18 -8.75 7.64
C ARG A 102 -8.06 -7.50 7.87
N GLN A 103 -8.88 -7.52 8.91
CA GLN A 103 -9.75 -6.39 9.28
C GLN A 103 -8.97 -5.12 9.67
N VAL A 104 -7.79 -5.27 10.30
CA VAL A 104 -6.92 -4.15 10.65
C VAL A 104 -6.27 -3.56 9.38
N ALA A 105 -5.81 -4.40 8.45
CA ALA A 105 -5.28 -3.93 7.17
C ALA A 105 -6.33 -3.13 6.39
N ILE A 106 -7.58 -3.62 6.34
CA ILE A 106 -8.71 -2.92 5.70
C ILE A 106 -8.97 -1.58 6.38
N ALA A 107 -9.11 -1.55 7.71
CA ALA A 107 -9.42 -0.32 8.43
C ALA A 107 -8.34 0.76 8.25
N GLU A 108 -7.06 0.36 8.25
CA GLU A 108 -5.94 1.28 8.01
C GLU A 108 -5.92 1.80 6.58
N ALA A 109 -6.22 0.95 5.58
CA ALA A 109 -6.32 1.37 4.19
C ALA A 109 -7.47 2.37 3.96
N VAL A 110 -8.63 2.13 4.57
CA VAL A 110 -9.79 3.05 4.50
C VAL A 110 -9.46 4.39 5.15
N GLY A 111 -8.77 4.38 6.30
CA GLY A 111 -8.31 5.60 6.96
C GLY A 111 -7.35 6.41 6.09
N LEU A 112 -6.38 5.74 5.45
CA LEU A 112 -5.44 6.40 4.53
C LEU A 112 -6.14 6.94 3.28
N ALA A 113 -7.12 6.23 2.73
CA ALA A 113 -7.89 6.69 1.58
C ALA A 113 -8.69 7.96 1.92
N GLY A 114 -9.30 8.02 3.10
CA GLY A 114 -10.00 9.21 3.58
C GLY A 114 -9.07 10.40 3.90
N GLU A 115 -7.80 10.15 4.25
CA GLU A 115 -6.82 11.21 4.52
C GLU A 115 -6.17 11.74 3.23
N LEU A 116 -5.93 10.88 2.23
CA LEU A 116 -5.02 11.17 1.12
C LEU A 116 -5.71 11.26 -0.26
N SER A 117 -6.99 10.89 -0.35
CA SER A 117 -7.69 10.76 -1.62
C SER A 117 -9.03 11.50 -1.60
N THR A 118 -10.02 11.01 -2.34
CA THR A 118 -11.35 11.61 -2.49
C THR A 118 -12.35 11.08 -1.47
N ASP A 119 -13.48 11.78 -1.30
CA ASP A 119 -14.57 11.37 -0.42
C ASP A 119 -15.16 9.98 -0.79
N GLU A 120 -15.07 9.59 -2.06
CA GLU A 120 -15.57 8.30 -2.56
C GLU A 120 -14.56 7.15 -2.36
N SER A 121 -13.27 7.48 -2.21
CA SER A 121 -12.18 6.49 -2.18
C SER A 121 -12.27 5.56 -0.98
N GLY A 122 -12.69 6.06 0.18
CA GLY A 122 -12.82 5.24 1.40
C GLY A 122 -13.81 4.08 1.24
N ALA A 123 -14.98 4.35 0.65
CA ALA A 123 -16.00 3.33 0.42
C ALA A 123 -15.56 2.31 -0.65
N PHE A 124 -14.92 2.80 -1.72
CA PHE A 124 -14.37 1.96 -2.77
C PHE A 124 -13.29 0.99 -2.23
N VAL A 125 -12.29 1.52 -1.53
CA VAL A 125 -11.21 0.73 -0.92
C VAL A 125 -11.76 -0.31 0.04
N ASN A 126 -12.72 0.06 0.89
CA ASN A 126 -13.35 -0.87 1.82
C ASN A 126 -14.02 -2.05 1.10
N GLY A 127 -14.85 -1.76 0.09
CA GLY A 127 -15.60 -2.79 -0.64
C GLY A 127 -14.71 -3.75 -1.42
N LEU A 128 -13.66 -3.23 -2.06
CA LEU A 128 -12.71 -4.04 -2.83
C LEU A 128 -11.90 -4.95 -1.90
N LEU A 129 -11.32 -4.40 -0.84
CA LEU A 129 -10.48 -5.18 0.09
C LEU A 129 -11.29 -6.21 0.89
N ALA A 130 -12.53 -5.90 1.26
CA ALA A 130 -13.42 -6.87 1.90
C ALA A 130 -13.71 -8.07 0.98
N SER A 131 -13.87 -7.82 -0.32
CA SER A 131 -14.09 -8.88 -1.30
C SER A 131 -12.84 -9.76 -1.47
N ILE A 132 -11.65 -9.16 -1.54
CA ILE A 132 -10.37 -9.88 -1.58
C ILE A 132 -10.17 -10.72 -0.31
N ALA A 133 -10.36 -10.12 0.87
CA ALA A 133 -10.14 -10.79 2.15
C ALA A 133 -11.08 -11.98 2.41
N ALA A 134 -12.26 -11.99 1.78
CA ALA A 134 -13.22 -13.10 1.84
C ALA A 134 -12.87 -14.26 0.89
N SER A 135 -12.07 -14.00 -0.14
CA SER A 135 -11.63 -15.01 -1.13
C SER A 135 -10.26 -15.63 -0.83
N ALA A 136 -9.54 -15.07 0.13
CA ALA A 136 -8.19 -15.45 0.54
C ALA A 136 -8.16 -16.33 1.79
#